data_AF-S7SQ54-F1
#
_entry.id   AF-S7SQ54-F1
#
_cell.length_a   1.000
_cell.length_b   1.000
_cell.length_c   1.000
_cell.angle_alpha   90.00
_cell.angle_beta   90.00
_cell.angle_gamma   90.00
#
_symmetry.space_group_name_H-M   'P 1'
#
loop_
_entity.id
_entity.type
_entity.pdbx_description
1 polymer ?
#
loop_
_entity_poly.entity_id
_entity_poly.type
_entity_poly.pdbx_seq_one_letter_code
_entity_poly.pdbx_strand_id
1 'polypeptide(L)' 'MTPTSNFSQLRAACVQAAADLYGSTSQEVNSVKQAFNAVGVY' A
#
# COMPACT_ATOMS: atom_id res chain seq x y z
N MET A 1 -1.79 11.48 -1.61
CA MET A 1 -3.07 11.20 -2.31
C MET A 1 -3.67 12.52 -2.74
N THR A 2 -4.33 12.55 -3.90
CA THR A 2 -5.15 13.67 -4.38
C THR A 2 -6.65 13.41 -4.13
N PRO A 3 -7.53 14.43 -4.19
CA PRO A 3 -8.97 14.24 -3.96
C PRO A 3 -9.66 13.24 -4.90
N THR A 4 -9.07 12.99 -6.07
CA THR A 4 -9.56 12.03 -7.08
C THR A 4 -8.86 10.67 -7.00
N SER A 5 -8.14 10.39 -5.90
CA SER A 5 -7.37 9.15 -5.78
C SER A 5 -8.30 7.93 -5.80
N ASN A 6 -8.06 7.00 -6.71
CA ASN A 6 -8.73 5.71 -6.75
C ASN A 6 -8.07 4.70 -5.79
N PHE A 7 -8.68 3.52 -5.64
CA PHE A 7 -8.15 2.48 -4.73
C PHE A 7 -6.74 2.00 -5.09
N SER A 8 -6.36 2.00 -6.37
CA SER A 8 -4.99 1.63 -6.79
C SER A 8 -3.97 2.69 -6.35
N GLN A 9 -4.32 3.97 -6.42
CA GLN A 9 -3.48 5.05 -5.90
C GLN A 9 -3.38 5.03 -4.37
N LEU A 10 -4.46 4.65 -3.68
CA LEU A 10 -4.42 4.42 -2.23
C LEU A 10 -3.45 3.29 -1.87
N ARG A 11 -3.52 2.15 -2.57
CA ARG A 11 -2.59 1.02 -2.38
C ARG A 11 -1.14 1.46 -2.53
N ALA A 12 -0.82 2.16 -3.63
CA ALA A 12 0.54 2.64 -3.87
C ALA A 12 1.04 3.58 -2.75
N ALA A 13 0.17 4.50 -2.29
CA ALA A 13 0.51 5.40 -1.19
C ALA A 13 0.74 4.68 0.14
N CYS A 14 -0.08 3.68 0.47
CA CYS A 14 0.10 2.89 1.70
C CYS A 14 1.36 2.02 1.65
N VAL A 15 1.68 1.42 0.50
CA VAL A 15 2.92 0.65 0.32
C VAL A 15 4.14 1.55 0.48
N GLN A 16 4.11 2.76 -0.11
CA GLN A 16 5.18 3.74 0.06
C GLN A 16 5.33 4.17 1.51
N ALA A 17 4.24 4.52 2.18
CA ALA A 17 4.28 4.92 3.59
C ALA A 17 4.83 3.80 4.50
N ALA A 18 4.46 2.53 4.24
CA ALA A 18 5.02 1.39 4.97
C ALA A 18 6.52 1.21 4.68
N ALA A 19 6.96 1.43 3.44
CA ALA A 19 8.37 1.36 3.08
C ALA A 19 9.18 2.47 3.75
N ASP A 20 8.63 3.68 3.87
CA ASP A 20 9.28 4.82 4.50
C ASP A 20 9.44 4.62 6.03
N LEU A 21 8.45 4.00 6.68
CA LEU A 21 8.44 3.78 8.14
C LEU A 21 9.21 2.53 8.58
N TYR A 22 9.11 1.44 7.81
CA TYR A 22 9.58 0.11 8.23
C TYR A 22 10.68 -0.45 7.32
N GLY A 23 10.96 0.21 6.19
CA GLY A 23 11.86 -0.28 5.15
C GLY A 23 11.11 -1.02 4.04
N SER A 24 11.66 -0.95 2.83
CA SER A 24 11.02 -1.45 1.59
C SER A 24 10.84 -2.97 1.53
N THR A 25 11.62 -3.73 2.31
CA THR A 25 11.57 -5.21 2.39
C THR A 25 10.93 -5.71 3.68
N SER A 26 10.27 -4.84 4.43
CA SER A 26 9.67 -5.15 5.73
C SER A 26 8.43 -6.05 5.63
N GLN A 27 8.09 -6.69 6.73
CA GLN A 27 6.89 -7.53 6.83
C GLN A 27 5.61 -6.68 6.70
N GLU A 28 5.68 -5.43 7.13
CA GLU A 28 4.64 -4.42 7.08
C GLU A 28 4.29 -4.08 5.63
N VAL A 29 5.29 -3.84 4.77
CA VAL A 29 5.09 -3.62 3.34
C VAL A 29 4.39 -4.82 2.68
N ASN A 30 4.80 -6.03 3.02
CA ASN A 30 4.17 -7.24 2.48
C ASN A 30 2.73 -7.40 3.00
N SER A 31 2.48 -7.11 4.27
CA SER A 31 1.15 -7.19 4.87
C SER A 31 0.19 -6.17 4.22
N VAL A 32 0.66 -4.95 3.95
CA VAL A 32 -0.14 -3.94 3.22
C VAL A 32 -0.50 -4.43 1.82
N LYS A 33 0.47 -4.94 1.06
CA LYS A 33 0.20 -5.50 -0.30
C LYS A 33 -0.83 -6.62 -0.25
N GLN A 34 -0.72 -7.53 0.72
CA GLN A 34 -1.65 -8.65 0.88
C GLN A 34 -3.05 -8.20 1.30
N ALA A 35 -3.16 -7.18 2.16
CA ALA A 35 -4.46 -6.62 2.55
C ALA A 35 -5.21 -6.04 1.34
N PHE A 36 -4.50 -5.30 0.47
CA PHE A 36 -5.10 -4.78 -0.78
C PHE A 36 -5.43 -5.89 -1.78
N ASN A 37 -4.55 -6.90 -1.93
CA ASN A 37 -4.83 -8.07 -2.77
C ASN A 37 -6.09 -8.83 -2.31
N ALA A 38 -6.31 -8.97 -1.00
CA ALA A 38 -7.45 -9.69 -0.42
C ALA A 38 -8.80 -9.02 -0.75
N VAL A 39 -8.81 -7.70 -0.97
CA VAL A 39 -9.99 -6.94 -1.37
C VAL A 39 -10.08 -6.68 -2.88
N GLY A 40 -9.23 -7.36 -3.68
CA GLY A 40 -9.24 -7.26 -5.14
C GLY A 40 -8.65 -5.97 -5.71
N VAL A 41 -7.89 -5.21 -4.91
CA VAL A 41 -7.19 -3.99 -5.34
C VAL A 41 -5.72 -4.32 -5.56
N TYR A 42 -5.28 -4.37 -6.82
CA TYR A 42 -3.94 -4.80 -7.23
C TYR A 42 -3.00 -3.65 -7.62
#